data_AF-W2TI62-F1
#
_entry.id   AF-W2TI62-F1
#
_cell.length_a   1.000
_cell.length_b   1.000
_cell.length_c   1.000
_cell.angle_alpha   90.00
_cell.angle_beta   90.00
_cell.angle_gamma   90.00
#
_symmetry.space_group_name_H-M   'P 1'
#
loop_
_entity.id
_entity.type
_entity.pdbx_description
1 polymer ?
#
loop_
_entity_poly.entity_id
_entity_poly.type
_entity_poly.pdbx_seq_one_letter_code
_entity_poly.pdbx_strand_id
1 'polypeptide(L)'
;MKEILGLFLFPAQFQPFYTQQIFSRASSSVDVGCELVARLLNDNRTRFRALIESHSGDLLGSANFSAEDVKKFRRARSVAHGVVVFFNQVISKLDEPNSADLIAALSQRLGASHFKMKVWFQAENWLCVKNCLLDTIMSALQTKSEFHFLKMFYLEMAPVK
;
A
#
# COMPACT_ATOMS: atom_id res chain seq x y z
N MET A 1 -15.97 11.29 -0.28
CA MET A 1 -14.79 10.69 -0.95
C MET A 1 -13.49 11.49 -0.78
N LYS A 2 -13.52 12.84 -0.74
CA LYS A 2 -12.31 13.66 -0.49
C LYS A 2 -11.69 13.45 0.89
N GLU A 3 -12.50 13.13 1.90
CA GLU A 3 -12.03 12.94 3.29
C GLU A 3 -11.39 11.56 3.54
N ILE A 4 -11.76 10.53 2.76
CA ILE A 4 -11.32 9.14 2.99
C ILE A 4 -9.91 8.88 2.44
N LEU A 5 -9.37 9.71 1.55
CA LEU A 5 -8.01 9.50 1.02
C LEU A 5 -6.97 10.39 1.73
N GLY A 6 -7.37 11.57 2.20
CA GLY A 6 -6.48 12.50 2.92
C GLY A 6 -6.18 12.09 4.37
N LEU A 7 -7.16 11.54 5.10
CA LEU A 7 -6.98 11.12 6.50
C LEU A 7 -6.42 9.70 6.67
N PHE A 8 -6.39 8.93 5.59
CA PHE A 8 -6.27 7.47 5.68
C PHE A 8 -4.85 6.98 5.47
N LEU A 9 -3.97 7.79 4.87
CA LEU A 9 -2.57 7.41 4.64
C LEU A 9 -1.60 8.05 5.64
N PHE A 10 -1.92 9.22 6.20
CA PHE A 10 -1.07 9.90 7.17
C PHE A 10 -1.93 10.67 8.19
N PRO A 11 -2.00 10.25 9.46
CA PRO A 11 -2.59 11.12 10.48
C PRO A 11 -1.73 12.38 10.62
N ALA A 12 -2.37 13.51 10.93
CA ALA A 12 -1.75 14.85 11.01
C ALA A 12 -0.55 14.94 11.98
N GLN A 13 -0.36 13.94 12.83
CA GLN A 13 0.78 13.81 13.75
C GLN A 13 2.08 13.27 13.13
N PHE A 14 2.08 12.76 11.88
CA PHE A 14 3.33 12.33 11.24
C PHE A 14 4.02 13.48 10.54
N GLN A 15 5.22 13.85 11.01
CA GLN A 15 6.03 14.78 10.25
C GLN A 15 6.45 14.13 8.91
N PRO A 16 6.23 14.83 7.78
CA PRO A 16 6.62 14.41 6.44
C PRO A 16 8.00 13.73 6.34
N PHE A 17 8.99 14.29 7.03
CA PHE A 17 10.35 13.80 7.10
C PHE A 17 10.48 12.35 7.60
N TYR A 18 9.80 11.99 8.70
CA TYR A 18 9.87 10.63 9.24
C TYR A 18 9.21 9.61 8.32
N THR A 19 8.10 9.98 7.69
CA THR A 19 7.40 9.16 6.70
C THR A 19 8.30 8.84 5.51
N GLN A 20 8.99 9.84 4.96
CA GLN A 20 9.94 9.66 3.85
C GLN A 20 11.05 8.68 4.23
N GLN A 21 11.66 8.88 5.40
CA GLN A 21 12.74 8.00 5.87
C GLN A 21 12.27 6.56 6.07
N ILE A 22 11.13 6.36 6.73
CA ILE A 22 10.55 5.04 7.01
C ILE A 22 10.29 4.29 5.70
N PHE A 23 9.64 4.93 4.74
CA PHE A 23 9.32 4.30 3.47
C PHE A 23 10.57 4.00 2.64
N SER A 24 11.52 4.93 2.61
CA SER A 24 12.81 4.75 1.92
C SER A 24 13.62 3.60 2.52
N ARG A 25 13.69 3.50 3.85
CA ARG A 25 14.36 2.39 4.56
C ARG A 25 13.72 1.05 4.24
N ALA A 26 12.38 0.97 4.29
CA ALA A 26 11.67 -0.26 3.95
C ALA A 26 11.89 -0.67 2.49
N SER A 27 11.79 0.29 1.56
CA SER A 27 12.01 0.08 0.12
C SER A 27 13.44 -0.33 -0.22
N SER A 28 14.41 0.05 0.62
CA SER A 28 15.81 -0.38 0.48
C SER A 28 16.06 -1.78 1.04
N SER A 29 15.16 -2.30 1.88
CA SER A 29 15.33 -3.62 2.52
C SER A 29 14.59 -4.73 1.77
N VAL A 30 13.42 -4.43 1.19
CA VAL A 30 12.56 -5.42 0.51
C VAL A 30 11.91 -4.80 -0.72
N ASP A 31 11.42 -5.65 -1.62
CA ASP A 31 10.51 -5.22 -2.68
C ASP A 31 9.11 -4.97 -2.11
N VAL A 32 8.90 -3.77 -1.56
CA VAL A 32 7.65 -3.36 -0.88
C VAL A 32 6.42 -3.62 -1.75
N GLY A 33 6.52 -3.41 -3.06
CA GLY A 33 5.42 -3.63 -3.99
C GLY A 33 5.04 -5.10 -4.08
N CYS A 34 6.01 -5.98 -4.34
CA CYS A 34 5.76 -7.41 -4.47
C CYS A 34 5.35 -8.04 -3.13
N GLU A 35 5.94 -7.59 -2.03
CA GLU A 35 5.59 -8.00 -0.66
C GLU A 35 4.15 -7.63 -0.30
N LEU A 36 3.71 -6.41 -0.63
CA LEU A 36 2.33 -5.97 -0.43
C LEU A 36 1.36 -6.80 -1.26
N VAL A 37 1.67 -7.02 -2.54
CA VAL A 37 0.81 -7.77 -3.45
C VAL A 37 0.71 -9.24 -3.02
N ALA A 38 1.81 -9.83 -2.56
CA ALA A 38 1.81 -11.18 -1.99
C ALA A 38 0.87 -11.27 -0.77
N ARG A 39 0.96 -10.31 0.17
CA ARG A 39 0.05 -10.23 1.33
C ARG A 39 -1.42 -10.11 0.89
N LEU A 40 -1.73 -9.25 -0.09
CA LEU A 40 -3.09 -9.09 -0.59
C LEU A 40 -3.62 -10.36 -1.29
N LEU A 41 -2.78 -11.06 -2.05
CA LEU A 41 -3.16 -12.33 -2.69
C LEU A 41 -3.43 -13.45 -1.67
N ASN A 42 -2.78 -13.38 -0.50
CA ASN A 42 -2.97 -14.32 0.60
C ASN A 42 -4.07 -13.88 1.58
N ASP A 43 -4.61 -12.66 1.46
CA ASP A 43 -5.68 -12.17 2.32
C ASP A 43 -7.06 -12.56 1.79
N ASN A 44 -7.60 -13.64 2.36
CA ASN A 44 -8.91 -14.20 2.03
C ASN A 44 -10.09 -13.24 2.31
N ARG A 45 -9.88 -12.16 3.06
CA ARG A 45 -10.91 -11.13 3.27
C ARG A 45 -11.07 -10.23 2.06
N THR A 46 -10.07 -10.17 1.19
CA THR A 46 -10.09 -9.38 -0.04
C THR A 46 -10.52 -10.24 -1.22
N ARG A 47 -11.17 -9.63 -2.21
CA ARG A 47 -11.39 -10.26 -3.53
C ARG A 47 -10.22 -10.06 -4.48
N PHE A 48 -9.04 -9.72 -3.96
CA PHE A 48 -7.92 -9.27 -4.77
C PHE A 48 -7.39 -10.37 -5.70
N ARG A 49 -7.34 -11.63 -5.23
CA ARG A 49 -6.95 -12.78 -6.06
C ARG A 49 -7.86 -12.93 -7.28
N ALA A 50 -9.17 -13.02 -7.07
CA ALA A 50 -10.16 -13.11 -8.16
C ALA A 50 -10.11 -11.90 -9.11
N LEU A 51 -9.82 -10.71 -8.59
CA LEU A 51 -9.65 -9.51 -9.38
C LEU A 51 -8.42 -9.59 -10.30
N ILE A 52 -7.30 -10.13 -9.82
CA ILE A 52 -6.12 -10.35 -10.66
C ILE A 52 -6.41 -11.40 -11.74
N GLU A 53 -7.03 -12.53 -11.37
CA GLU A 53 -7.37 -13.61 -12.32
C GLU A 53 -8.28 -13.10 -13.45
N SER A 54 -9.36 -12.39 -13.11
CA SER A 54 -10.30 -11.82 -14.10
C SER A 54 -9.68 -10.85 -15.11
N HIS A 55 -8.55 -10.21 -14.77
CA HIS A 55 -7.89 -9.21 -15.63
C HIS A 55 -6.57 -9.70 -16.23
N SER A 56 -6.09 -10.86 -15.81
CA SER A 56 -4.84 -11.46 -16.33
C SER A 56 -5.11 -12.65 -17.25
N GLY A 57 -6.20 -13.38 -17.03
CA GLY A 57 -6.41 -14.70 -17.63
C GLY A 57 -5.53 -15.79 -17.00
N ASP A 58 -4.69 -15.43 -16.01
CA ASP A 58 -3.86 -16.37 -15.27
C ASP A 58 -4.70 -17.03 -14.17
N LEU A 59 -4.52 -18.34 -13.95
CA LEU A 59 -5.07 -19.04 -12.79
C LEU A 59 -4.02 -19.03 -11.68
N LEU A 60 -4.32 -18.33 -10.59
CA LEU A 60 -3.41 -18.16 -9.46
C LEU A 60 -3.45 -19.37 -8.52
N GLY A 61 -4.40 -20.30 -8.67
CA GLY A 61 -4.52 -21.51 -7.84
C GLY A 61 -5.00 -21.20 -6.41
N SER A 62 -4.57 -21.99 -5.41
CA SER A 62 -4.90 -21.77 -3.98
C SER A 62 -3.67 -21.62 -3.08
N ALA A 63 -2.45 -21.78 -3.61
CA ALA A 63 -1.22 -21.67 -2.83
C ALA A 63 -1.00 -20.24 -2.29
N ASN A 64 -0.21 -20.15 -1.22
CA ASN A 64 0.28 -18.87 -0.69
C ASN A 64 1.37 -18.32 -1.60
N PHE A 65 1.35 -17.01 -1.82
CA PHE A 65 2.32 -16.28 -2.63
C PHE A 65 3.43 -15.68 -1.76
N SER A 66 4.67 -15.83 -2.23
CA SER A 66 5.79 -14.99 -1.82
C SER A 66 5.97 -13.79 -2.77
N ALA A 67 6.81 -12.83 -2.39
CA ALA A 67 7.18 -11.73 -3.28
C ALA A 67 7.82 -12.22 -4.60
N GLU A 68 8.58 -13.32 -4.57
CA GLU A 68 9.16 -13.92 -5.78
C GLU A 68 8.10 -14.55 -6.69
N ASP A 69 7.02 -15.08 -6.13
CA ASP A 69 5.91 -15.61 -6.93
C ASP A 69 5.17 -14.50 -7.66
N VAL A 70 4.97 -13.35 -7.01
CA VAL A 70 4.33 -12.17 -7.63
C VAL A 70 5.04 -11.73 -8.92
N LYS A 71 6.38 -11.82 -8.96
CA LYS A 71 7.19 -11.42 -10.12
C LYS A 71 6.92 -12.25 -11.36
N LYS A 72 6.40 -13.48 -11.19
CA LYS A 72 6.07 -14.42 -12.28
C LYS A 72 4.78 -14.04 -13.01
N PHE A 73 3.86 -13.34 -12.34
CA PHE A 73 2.56 -12.95 -12.91
C PHE A 73 2.60 -11.50 -13.39
N ARG A 74 2.48 -11.29 -14.71
CA ARG A 74 2.61 -9.98 -15.35
C ARG A 74 1.69 -8.94 -14.71
N ARG A 75 0.44 -9.30 -14.46
CA ARG A 75 -0.56 -8.40 -13.90
C ARG A 75 -0.26 -8.05 -12.44
N ALA A 76 0.05 -9.05 -11.61
CA ALA A 76 0.40 -8.83 -10.20
C ALA A 76 1.65 -7.95 -10.06
N ARG A 77 2.69 -8.22 -10.87
CA ARG A 77 3.89 -7.38 -10.96
C ARG A 77 3.60 -5.94 -11.39
N SER A 78 2.70 -5.75 -12.37
CA SER A 78 2.29 -4.41 -12.79
C SER A 78 1.56 -3.65 -11.67
N VAL A 79 0.75 -4.33 -10.87
CA VAL A 79 0.08 -3.72 -9.71
C VAL A 79 1.11 -3.38 -8.62
N ALA A 80 2.04 -4.30 -8.31
CA ALA A 80 3.12 -4.06 -7.36
C ALA A 80 3.93 -2.79 -7.71
N HIS A 81 4.31 -2.65 -8.98
CA HIS A 81 5.00 -1.46 -9.46
C HIS A 81 4.14 -0.19 -9.33
N GLY A 82 2.88 -0.25 -9.76
CA GLY A 82 1.96 0.89 -9.70
C GLY A 82 1.73 1.41 -8.27
N VAL A 83 1.64 0.51 -7.29
CA VAL A 83 1.53 0.85 -5.87
C VAL A 83 2.76 1.62 -5.40
N VAL A 84 3.96 1.11 -5.66
CA VAL A 84 5.21 1.78 -5.27
C VAL A 84 5.35 3.15 -5.92
N VAL A 85 5.04 3.26 -7.22
CA VAL A 85 5.06 4.55 -7.95
C VAL A 85 4.08 5.55 -7.31
N PHE A 86 2.86 5.12 -7.01
CA PHE A 86 1.87 6.00 -6.38
C PHE A 86 2.34 6.49 -5.01
N PHE A 87 2.82 5.60 -4.14
CA PHE A 87 3.29 5.99 -2.81
C PHE A 87 4.53 6.88 -2.86
N ASN A 88 5.47 6.64 -3.79
CA ASN A 88 6.59 7.56 -4.02
C ASN A 88 6.12 8.96 -4.42
N GLN A 89 5.11 9.05 -5.30
CA GLN A 89 4.52 10.33 -5.68
C GLN A 89 3.88 11.03 -4.47
N VAL A 90 3.09 10.32 -3.66
CA VAL A 90 2.48 10.88 -2.44
C VAL A 90 3.55 11.39 -1.49
N ILE A 91 4.58 10.58 -1.23
CA ILE A 91 5.67 10.89 -0.31
C ILE A 91 6.47 12.12 -0.76
N SER A 92 6.71 12.26 -2.06
CA SER A 92 7.38 13.45 -2.63
C SER A 92 6.60 14.75 -2.46
N LYS A 93 5.31 14.68 -2.11
CA LYS A 93 4.44 15.85 -1.92
C LYS A 93 4.21 16.21 -0.46
N LEU A 94 4.71 15.41 0.49
CA LEU A 94 4.42 15.62 1.91
C LEU A 94 5.05 16.92 2.47
N ASP A 95 6.20 17.34 1.94
CA ASP A 95 6.89 18.57 2.39
C ASP A 95 6.38 19.84 1.71
N GLU A 96 5.47 19.72 0.74
CA GLU A 96 4.97 20.87 -0.01
C GLU A 96 3.97 21.69 0.83
N PRO A 97 3.99 23.04 0.74
CA PRO A 97 3.06 23.89 1.48
C PRO A 97 1.58 23.60 1.21
N ASN A 98 1.26 23.07 0.02
CA ASN A 98 -0.08 22.65 -0.41
C ASN A 98 -0.20 21.12 -0.56
N SER A 99 0.54 20.36 0.25
CA SER A 99 0.59 18.89 0.22
C SER A 99 -0.80 18.23 0.17
N ALA A 100 -1.75 18.70 0.98
CA ALA A 100 -3.11 18.18 1.02
C ALA A 100 -3.81 18.22 -0.35
N ASP A 101 -3.72 19.34 -1.07
CA ASP A 101 -4.33 19.51 -2.39
C ASP A 101 -3.63 18.65 -3.44
N LEU A 102 -2.31 18.56 -3.39
CA LEU A 102 -1.51 17.74 -4.30
C LEU A 102 -1.81 16.25 -4.12
N ILE A 103 -1.88 15.78 -2.88
CA ILE A 103 -2.22 14.39 -2.54
C ILE A 103 -3.67 14.09 -2.92
N ALA A 104 -4.60 15.02 -2.69
CA ALA A 104 -5.99 14.87 -3.13
C ALA A 104 -6.09 14.75 -4.66
N ALA A 105 -5.33 15.55 -5.41
CA ALA A 105 -5.29 15.46 -6.88
C ALA A 105 -4.71 14.13 -7.38
N LEU A 106 -3.61 13.65 -6.77
CA LEU A 106 -3.04 12.32 -7.09
C LEU A 106 -4.05 11.20 -6.82
N SER A 107 -4.72 11.25 -5.67
CA SER A 107 -5.71 10.26 -5.24
C SER A 107 -6.93 10.24 -6.16
N GLN A 108 -7.41 11.42 -6.60
CA GLN A 108 -8.50 11.53 -7.58
C GLN A 108 -8.12 10.94 -8.93
N ARG A 109 -6.90 11.19 -9.43
CA ARG A 109 -6.39 10.59 -10.68
C ARG A 109 -6.33 9.08 -10.59
N LEU A 110 -5.86 8.54 -9.46
CA LEU A 110 -5.83 7.10 -9.20
C LEU A 110 -7.25 6.50 -9.21
N GLY A 111 -8.20 7.14 -8.51
CA GLY A 111 -9.61 6.72 -8.50
C GLY A 111 -10.24 6.74 -9.89
N ALA A 112 -10.00 7.78 -10.68
CA ALA A 112 -10.48 7.88 -12.06
C ALA A 112 -9.89 6.77 -12.97
N SER A 113 -8.62 6.39 -12.76
CA SER A 113 -8.00 5.27 -13.47
C SER A 113 -8.68 3.93 -13.13
N HIS A 114 -8.90 3.65 -11.85
CA HIS A 114 -9.60 2.43 -11.40
C HIS A 114 -11.04 2.36 -11.94
N PHE A 115 -11.74 3.49 -11.95
CA PHE A 115 -13.08 3.58 -12.54
C PHE A 115 -13.08 3.22 -14.04
N LYS A 116 -12.15 3.79 -14.83
CA LYS A 116 -12.01 3.48 -16.27
C LYS A 116 -11.70 2.01 -16.52
N MET A 117 -10.93 1.39 -15.64
CA MET A 117 -10.57 -0.02 -15.72
C MET A 117 -11.71 -0.95 -15.28
N LYS A 118 -12.86 -0.41 -14.84
CA LYS A 118 -13.98 -1.17 -14.26
C LYS A 118 -13.56 -2.02 -13.05
N VAL A 119 -12.49 -1.60 -12.37
CA VAL A 119 -11.99 -2.21 -11.15
C VAL A 119 -12.45 -1.33 -10.00
N TRP A 120 -13.60 -1.67 -9.42
CA TRP A 120 -14.15 -0.91 -8.29
C TRP A 120 -13.74 -1.51 -6.96
N PHE A 121 -12.81 -0.84 -6.28
CA PHE A 121 -12.50 -1.16 -4.89
C PHE A 121 -13.50 -0.45 -3.98
N GLN A 122 -14.31 -1.24 -3.28
CA GLN A 122 -15.08 -0.75 -2.12
C GLN A 122 -14.11 -0.26 -1.03
N ALA A 123 -14.60 0.56 -0.11
CA ALA A 123 -13.79 1.17 0.96
C ALA A 123 -13.01 0.11 1.77
N GLU A 124 -13.59 -1.06 2.01
CA GLU A 124 -12.95 -2.15 2.76
C GLU A 124 -11.69 -2.68 2.05
N ASN A 125 -11.67 -2.68 0.72
CA ASN A 125 -10.51 -3.14 -0.02
C ASN A 125 -9.34 -2.14 0.08
N TRP A 126 -9.64 -0.84 0.07
CA TRP A 126 -8.62 0.19 0.29
C TRP A 126 -8.05 0.12 1.72
N LEU A 127 -8.87 -0.25 2.71
CA LEU A 127 -8.40 -0.54 4.06
C LEU A 127 -7.43 -1.73 4.09
N CYS A 128 -7.73 -2.80 3.35
CA CYS A 128 -6.85 -3.95 3.25
C CYS A 128 -5.51 -3.60 2.58
N VAL A 129 -5.51 -2.79 1.52
CA VAL A 129 -4.29 -2.28 0.89
C VAL A 129 -3.45 -1.48 1.88
N LYS A 130 -4.07 -0.57 2.64
CA LYS A 130 -3.37 0.21 3.68
C LYS A 130 -2.73 -0.71 4.73
N ASN A 131 -3.50 -1.63 5.29
CA ASN A 131 -3.03 -2.51 6.35
C ASN A 131 -1.89 -3.40 5.85
N CYS A 132 -2.03 -3.99 4.65
CA CYS A 132 -0.97 -4.78 4.03
C CYS A 132 0.30 -3.95 3.78
N LEU A 133 0.18 -2.67 3.40
CA LEU A 133 1.33 -1.79 3.23
C LEU A 133 2.04 -1.52 4.57
N LEU A 134 1.27 -1.16 5.60
CA LEU A 134 1.83 -0.92 6.93
C LEU A 134 2.54 -2.17 7.45
N ASP A 135 1.91 -3.34 7.34
CA ASP A 135 2.52 -4.60 7.77
C ASP A 135 3.78 -4.93 6.95
N THR A 136 3.80 -4.62 5.66
CA THR A 136 4.97 -4.77 4.79
C THR A 136 6.12 -3.88 5.26
N ILE A 137 5.86 -2.59 5.47
CA ILE A 137 6.85 -1.61 5.92
C ILE A 137 7.36 -2.02 7.30
N MET A 138 6.47 -2.35 8.24
CA MET A 138 6.84 -2.75 9.59
C MET A 138 7.71 -4.01 9.56
N SER A 139 7.30 -5.06 8.82
CA SER A 139 8.08 -6.29 8.65
C SER A 139 9.49 -6.01 8.09
N ALA A 140 9.57 -5.15 7.08
CA ALA A 140 10.83 -4.75 6.45
C ALA A 140 11.75 -3.95 7.38
N LEU A 141 11.20 -3.30 8.40
CA LEU A 141 11.98 -2.58 9.40
C LEU A 141 12.40 -3.52 10.55
N GLN A 142 11.63 -4.57 10.88
CA GLN A 142 11.97 -5.49 11.99
C GLN A 142 13.20 -6.34 11.71
N THR A 143 13.53 -6.54 10.43
CA THR A 143 14.76 -7.22 10.00
C THR A 143 16.02 -6.46 10.41
N LYS A 144 15.93 -5.18 10.81
CA LYS A 144 17.03 -4.40 11.40
C LYS A 144 16.66 -3.99 12.83
N SER A 145 17.42 -4.50 13.79
CA SER A 145 17.30 -4.32 15.25
C SER A 145 17.35 -2.84 15.71
N GLU A 146 16.30 -2.05 15.44
CA GLU A 146 16.11 -0.69 15.98
C GLU A 146 14.62 -0.47 16.31
N PHE A 147 14.09 -1.33 17.19
CA PHE A 147 12.63 -1.52 17.33
C PHE A 147 11.95 -0.80 18.50
N HIS A 148 12.60 0.18 19.13
CA HIS A 148 12.00 0.87 20.28
C HIS A 148 11.11 2.05 19.90
N PHE A 149 11.37 2.71 18.77
CA PHE A 149 10.64 3.93 18.39
C PHE A 149 9.29 3.62 17.70
N LEU A 150 9.24 2.65 16.79
CA LEU A 150 8.05 2.33 15.97
C LEU A 150 6.91 1.63 16.74
N LYS A 151 7.22 0.94 17.84
CA LYS A 151 6.23 0.18 18.63
C LYS A 151 5.24 1.10 19.37
N MET A 152 5.65 2.32 19.72
CA MET A 152 4.74 3.34 20.25
C MET A 152 3.74 3.84 19.20
N PHE A 153 4.16 4.00 17.93
CA PHE A 153 3.29 4.52 16.86
C PHE A 153 2.22 3.54 16.40
N TYR A 154 2.48 2.22 16.47
CA TYR A 154 1.51 1.20 16.05
C TYR A 154 0.35 1.04 17.06
N LEU A 155 0.60 1.31 18.35
CA LEU A 155 -0.43 1.22 19.40
C LEU A 155 -1.44 2.37 19.34
N GLU A 156 -1.07 3.55 18.81
CA GLU A 156 -2.00 4.67 18.60
C GLU A 156 -2.90 4.50 17.37
N MET A 157 -2.52 3.65 16.40
CA MET A 157 -3.26 3.43 15.16
C MET A 157 -4.07 2.13 15.13
N ALA A 158 -4.00 1.31 16.19
CA ALA A 158 -4.84 0.14 16.33
C ALA A 158 -6.29 0.59 16.53
N PRO A 159 -7.26 0.07 15.76
CA PRO A 159 -8.67 0.36 16.04
C PRO A 159 -8.99 -0.16 17.44
N VAL A 160 -9.51 0.75 18.29
CA VAL A 160 -10.22 0.35 19.50
C VAL A 160 -11.33 -0.60 19.05
N LYS A 161 -11.29 -1.82 19.57
CA LYS A 161 -12.30 -2.85 19.29
C LYS A 161 -13.71 -2.36 19.59
#